data_AF-A0A6B0U6L6-F1
#
_entry.id   AF-A0A6B0U6L6-F1
#
_cell.length_a   1.000
_cell.length_b   1.000
_cell.length_c   1.000
_cell.angle_alpha   90.00
_cell.angle_beta   90.00
_cell.angle_gamma   90.00
#
_symmetry.space_group_name_H-M   'P 1'
#
loop_
_entity.id
_entity.type
_entity.pdbx_description
1 polymer ?
#
loop_
_entity_poly.entity_id
_entity_poly.type
_entity_poly.pdbx_seq_one_letter_code
_entity_poly.pdbx_strand_id
1 'polypeptide(L)'
;MKSLVLTSVSLTHSTGSFPCDMSTSSPRPFVPLAFRRKVFDHLHNVSHSGIRATQRIATTRFVGPTINTAVRNWTRNCLQYQRLKVSRH
;
A
#
# COMPACT_ATOMS: atom_id res chain seq x y z
N MET A 1 -15.73 -8.15 10.88
CA MET A 1 -14.37 -8.11 10.26
C MET A 1 -14.51 -8.65 8.85
N LYS A 2 -14.02 -7.96 7.80
CA LYS A 2 -14.05 -8.52 6.43
C LYS A 2 -13.01 -9.65 6.36
N SER A 3 -13.45 -10.86 6.03
CA SER A 3 -12.56 -11.99 5.82
C SER A 3 -11.78 -11.81 4.53
N LEU A 4 -10.49 -12.13 4.54
CA LEU A 4 -9.65 -12.10 3.34
C LEU A 4 -9.81 -13.42 2.58
N VAL A 5 -9.90 -13.34 1.25
CA VAL A 5 -9.98 -14.52 0.38
C VAL A 5 -8.76 -14.52 -0.50
N LEU A 6 -7.68 -15.15 -0.02
CA LEU A 6 -6.41 -15.23 -0.73
C LEU A 6 -6.42 -16.39 -1.73
N THR A 7 -6.29 -16.08 -3.01
CA THR A 7 -6.20 -17.04 -4.12
C THR A 7 -4.91 -16.82 -4.89
N SER A 8 -4.26 -17.90 -5.32
CA SER A 8 -3.11 -17.82 -6.22
C SER A 8 -3.55 -17.46 -7.64
N VAL A 9 -3.06 -16.33 -8.16
CA VAL A 9 -3.38 -15.85 -9.51
C VAL A 9 -2.14 -15.99 -10.39
N SER A 10 -2.31 -16.60 -11.56
CA SER A 10 -1.27 -16.72 -12.59
C SER A 10 -1.31 -15.53 -13.54
N LEU A 11 -0.15 -15.00 -13.94
CA LEU A 11 -0.09 -13.99 -15.00
C LEU A 11 0.02 -14.68 -16.36
N THR A 12 -0.59 -14.11 -17.39
CA THR A 12 -0.58 -14.64 -18.76
C THR A 12 0.81 -14.79 -19.37
N HIS A 13 1.81 -14.06 -18.88
CA HIS A 13 3.19 -14.07 -19.40
C HIS A 13 4.24 -14.45 -18.34
N SER A 14 3.83 -15.03 -17.21
CA SER A 14 4.79 -15.56 -16.22
C SER A 14 4.45 -16.98 -15.82
N THR A 15 5.48 -17.77 -15.51
CA THR A 15 5.34 -19.13 -14.97
C THR A 15 5.02 -19.14 -13.48
N GLY A 16 4.87 -17.95 -12.86
CA GLY A 16 4.66 -17.79 -11.43
C GLY A 16 3.23 -17.39 -11.10
N SER A 17 2.69 -17.99 -10.04
CA SER A 17 1.47 -17.50 -9.39
C SER A 17 1.81 -16.68 -8.15
N PHE A 18 0.95 -15.73 -7.80
CA PHE A 18 1.12 -14.91 -6.60
C PHE A 18 -0.20 -14.77 -5.85
N PRO A 19 -0.15 -14.64 -4.51
CA PRO A 19 -1.35 -14.51 -3.69
C PRO A 19 -2.04 -13.16 -3.93
N CYS A 20 -3.33 -13.21 -4.22
CA CYS A 20 -4.23 -12.07 -4.41
C CYS A 20 -5.45 -12.22 -3.51
N ASP A 21 -5.84 -11.14 -2.83
CA ASP A 21 -7.13 -11.06 -2.17
C ASP A 21 -8.24 -10.75 -3.18
N MET A 22 -9.20 -11.66 -3.28
CA MET A 22 -10.36 -11.60 -4.17
C MET A 22 -11.66 -11.27 -3.42
N SER A 23 -11.59 -10.94 -2.12
CA SER A 23 -12.77 -10.60 -1.30
C SER A 23 -13.45 -9.28 -1.68
N THR A 24 -12.79 -8.46 -2.52
CA THR A 24 -13.29 -7.17 -3.00
C THR A 24 -13.58 -7.19 -4.50
N SER A 25 -14.37 -6.23 -4.98
CA SER A 25 -14.69 -6.08 -6.42
C SER A 25 -13.46 -5.90 -7.31
N SER A 26 -12.34 -5.44 -6.76
CA SER A 26 -11.05 -5.35 -7.44
C SER A 26 -10.05 -6.28 -6.76
N PRO A 27 -9.32 -7.12 -7.52
CA PRO A 27 -8.25 -7.96 -6.99
C PRO A 27 -7.16 -7.13 -6.31
N ARG A 28 -6.72 -7.56 -5.12
CA ARG A 28 -5.67 -6.87 -4.36
C ARG A 28 -4.46 -7.80 -4.15
N PRO A 29 -3.36 -7.60 -4.89
CA PRO A 29 -2.12 -8.34 -4.66
C PRO A 29 -1.64 -8.29 -3.21
N PHE A 30 -1.17 -9.42 -2.70
CA PHE A 30 -0.43 -9.47 -1.45
C PHE A 30 0.96 -8.87 -1.63
N VAL A 31 1.39 -8.03 -0.69
CA VAL A 31 2.70 -7.37 -0.75
C VAL A 31 3.64 -7.96 0.32
N PRO A 32 4.66 -8.72 -0.11
CA PRO A 32 5.73 -9.19 0.78
C PRO A 32 6.45 -8.03 1.46
N LEU A 33 6.99 -8.27 2.65
CA LEU A 33 7.63 -7.23 3.47
C LEU A 33 8.71 -6.45 2.70
N ALA A 34 9.54 -7.15 1.92
CA ALA A 34 10.60 -6.57 1.11
C ALA A 34 10.11 -5.52 0.09
N PHE A 35 8.88 -5.67 -0.42
CA PHE A 35 8.33 -4.76 -1.44
C PHE A 35 7.49 -3.62 -0.87
N ARG A 36 7.11 -3.67 0.42
CA ARG A 36 6.21 -2.67 1.01
C ARG A 36 6.76 -1.26 0.92
N ARG A 37 8.06 -1.08 1.15
CA ARG A 37 8.70 0.24 1.04
C ARG A 37 8.63 0.78 -0.38
N LYS A 38 8.95 -0.05 -1.38
CA LYS A 38 8.87 0.33 -2.79
C LYS A 38 7.44 0.70 -3.20
N VAL A 39 6.44 -0.06 -2.77
CA VAL A 39 5.02 0.27 -2.99
C VAL A 39 4.67 1.60 -2.32
N PHE A 40 5.07 1.80 -1.06
CA PHE A 40 4.84 3.06 -0.35
C PHE A 40 5.47 4.25 -1.08
N ASP A 41 6.74 4.18 -1.45
CA ASP A 41 7.44 5.30 -2.09
C ASP A 41 6.75 5.67 -3.41
N HIS A 42 6.33 4.66 -4.20
CA HIS A 42 5.60 4.89 -5.44
C HIS A 42 4.22 5.56 -5.21
N LEU A 43 3.47 5.15 -4.20
CA LEU A 43 2.15 5.73 -3.88
C LEU A 43 2.25 7.11 -3.22
N HIS A 44 3.24 7.30 -2.35
CA HIS A 44 3.43 8.53 -1.61
C HIS A 44 3.99 9.65 -2.49
N ASN A 45 4.99 9.35 -3.34
CA ASN A 45 5.69 10.37 -4.14
C ASN A 45 4.83 10.96 -5.27
N VAL A 46 3.77 10.28 -5.71
CA VAL A 46 2.86 10.80 -6.75
C VAL A 46 2.21 12.14 -6.33
N SER A 47 1.99 12.36 -5.04
CA SER A 47 1.30 13.58 -4.55
C SER A 47 1.78 14.08 -3.19
N HIS A 48 2.85 13.50 -2.64
CA HIS A 48 3.23 13.65 -1.22
C HIS A 48 2.04 13.57 -0.28
N SER A 49 1.15 12.60 -0.57
CA SER A 49 -0.13 12.47 0.10
C SER A 49 0.04 12.24 1.61
N GLY A 50 -0.86 12.84 2.40
CA GLY A 50 -0.87 12.63 3.85
C GLY A 50 -1.24 11.19 4.24
N ILE A 51 -0.96 10.83 5.49
CA ILE A 51 -1.08 9.46 6.02
C ILE A 51 -2.38 8.76 5.61
N ARG A 52 -3.54 9.42 5.81
CA ARG A 52 -4.86 8.84 5.52
C ARG A 52 -5.05 8.56 4.03
N ALA A 53 -4.60 9.47 3.17
CA ALA A 53 -4.71 9.33 1.73
C ALA A 53 -3.82 8.18 1.23
N THR A 54 -2.55 8.11 1.67
CA THR A 54 -1.65 7.03 1.29
C THR A 54 -2.14 5.66 1.81
N GLN A 55 -2.66 5.59 3.04
CA GLN A 55 -3.26 4.36 3.58
C GLN A 55 -4.47 3.90 2.77
N ARG A 56 -5.36 4.84 2.40
CA ARG A 56 -6.53 4.53 1.58
C ARG A 56 -6.11 3.95 0.23
N ILE A 57 -5.18 4.60 -0.48
CA ILE A 57 -4.70 4.11 -1.78
C ILE A 57 -4.04 2.74 -1.62
N ALA A 58 -3.14 2.57 -0.65
CA ALA A 58 -2.46 1.30 -0.40
C ALA A 58 -3.45 0.16 -0.15
N THR A 59 -4.38 0.32 0.78
CA THR A 59 -5.37 -0.73 1.15
C THR A 59 -6.45 -0.97 0.09
N THR A 60 -6.67 -0.03 -0.82
CA THR A 60 -7.59 -0.21 -1.95
C THR A 60 -6.98 -1.10 -3.04
N ARG A 61 -5.64 -1.09 -3.17
CA ARG A 61 -4.91 -1.80 -4.24
C ARG A 61 -4.14 -3.02 -3.76
N PHE A 62 -3.78 -3.08 -2.49
CA PHE A 62 -2.88 -4.08 -1.94
C PHE A 62 -3.39 -4.64 -0.62
N VAL A 63 -3.01 -5.88 -0.34
CA VAL A 63 -3.20 -6.53 0.95
C VAL A 63 -1.86 -6.89 1.57
N GLY A 64 -1.77 -6.83 2.89
CA GLY A 64 -0.59 -7.27 3.61
C GLY A 64 -0.69 -6.98 5.10
N PRO A 65 -0.09 -7.82 5.95
CA PRO A 65 -0.05 -7.54 7.37
C PRO A 65 0.70 -6.22 7.60
N THR A 66 0.26 -5.45 8.58
CA THR A 66 0.88 -4.19 9.01
C THR A 66 1.04 -3.09 7.93
N ILE A 67 0.41 -3.21 6.76
CA ILE A 67 0.54 -2.22 5.67
C ILE A 67 0.14 -0.81 6.13
N ASN A 68 -0.94 -0.69 6.90
CA ASN A 68 -1.38 0.58 7.47
C ASN A 68 -0.35 1.17 8.44
N THR A 69 0.22 0.34 9.32
CA THR A 69 1.22 0.77 10.30
C THR A 69 2.51 1.20 9.61
N ALA A 70 2.97 0.45 8.61
CA ALA A 70 4.14 0.77 7.82
C ALA A 70 3.97 2.12 7.10
N VAL A 71 2.89 2.30 6.33
CA VAL A 71 2.57 3.55 5.64
C VAL A 71 2.53 4.73 6.61
N ARG A 72 1.85 4.58 7.75
CA ARG A 72 1.77 5.64 8.77
C ARG A 72 3.14 6.06 9.30
N ASN A 73 3.98 5.10 9.65
CA ASN A 73 5.32 5.39 10.18
C ASN A 73 6.19 6.08 9.13
N TRP A 74 6.11 5.63 7.87
CA TRP A 74 6.92 6.18 6.79
C TRP A 74 6.48 7.57 6.34
N THR A 75 5.18 7.84 6.22
CA THR A 75 4.70 9.21 5.95
C THR A 75 5.05 10.16 7.09
N ARG A 76 4.98 9.72 8.36
CA ARG A 76 5.39 10.56 9.50
C ARG A 76 6.87 10.94 9.46
N ASN A 77 7.73 10.05 8.98
CA ASN A 77 9.17 10.26 8.87
C ASN A 77 9.58 10.90 7.52
N CYS A 78 8.62 11.27 6.66
CA CYS A 78 8.91 11.95 5.42
C CYS A 78 9.23 13.43 5.69
N LEU A 79 10.49 13.83 5.47
CA LEU A 79 10.95 15.21 5.68
C LEU A 79 10.16 16.23 4.86
N GLN A 80 9.82 15.90 3.60
CA GLN A 80 9.06 16.79 2.74
C GLN A 80 7.64 17.00 3.26
N TYR A 81 6.97 15.92 3.70
CA TYR A 81 5.65 16.00 4.32
C TYR A 81 5.71 16.79 5.64
N GLN A 82 6.74 16.60 6.46
CA GLN A 82 6.93 17.37 7.70
C GLN A 82 7.07 18.87 7.42
N ARG A 83 7.89 19.27 6.44
CA ARG A 83 8.08 20.68 6.05
C ARG A 83 6.78 21.34 5.60
N LEU A 84 6.01 20.66 4.74
CA LEU A 84 4.71 21.15 4.27
C LEU A 84 3.68 21.29 5.39
N LYS A 85 3.80 20.49 6.45
CA LYS A 85 2.90 20.55 7.62
C LYS A 85 3.22 21.72 8.56
N VAL A 86 4.48 22.15 8.63
CA VAL A 86 4.93 23.26 9.48
C VAL A 86 4.55 24.62 8.88
N SER A 87 4.45 24.72 7.55
CA SER A 87 3.90 25.90 6.86
C SER A 87 2.36 25.86 6.84
N ARG A 88 1.75 26.00 8.03
CA ARG A 88 0.34 26.36 8.15
C ARG A 88 0.28 27.74 8.81
N HIS A 89 -0.43 28.66 8.16
CA HIS A 89 -0.68 30.03 8.63
C HIS A 89 -1.34 30.03 10.01
#